data_AF-A0A0P6XLB6-F1
#
_entry.id   AF-A0A0P6XLB6-F1
#
_cell.length_a   1.000
_cell.length_b   1.000
_cell.length_c   1.000
_cell.angle_alpha   90.00
_cell.angle_beta   90.00
_cell.angle_gamma   90.00
#
_symmetry.space_group_name_H-M   'P 1'
#
loop_
_entity.id
_entity.type
_entity.pdbx_description
1 polymer ?
#
loop_
_entity_poly.entity_id
_entity_poly.type
_entity_poly.pdbx_seq_one_letter_code
_entity_poly.pdbx_strand_id
1 'polypeptide(L)'
;MKTWTDFQRIAAIGIILAVGLLLSGCAAGAVSPAANTSFSDLYAIDPALREYYQDLGGKDVVGAVISQPYKENEITCQYAANALLCFNPSATGERRFFLSPISLSFNVPPGHHQPDAPVYPPFQLVIDNLLGREQAGRVLTEVLYDPHMRRIEQYFENVGFYQDVSVSGGSSVRLLPYGAYVMSQNQPMKYPEVMHPENQKVAMPFATALDRLGGFSFLGQPISEPHTAADGSLEQVFENAVLYAPGGQPQAVGLRNLPIQLQMIAHPPVEKKYDLSQNVVFYPTEGKLGYHVPVLFDTYIAQHGGVEISGKPIADTFRYDDQIDRQCYENYCLEYFPQAAPDQRVRLTPLGYRYLQMAGIPALDSRPSVLASSAPALPTPAEEAAAQPPQEAVSVPVTAIEAPAPPSSEVTLRISRQFAEIPPDGTQVIHLTIHQAVDLQPVSSVQASISLDTPNGLIYYYAPPTNASGRASFAVPPIEGIESGSVIGFDVCLEQAGGAPVCEHGSYLVMQ
;
A
#
# COMPACT_ATOMS: atom_id res chain seq x y z
N MET A 1 32.42 95.63 30.51
CA MET A 1 32.25 94.95 29.20
C MET A 1 31.59 93.61 29.52
N LYS A 2 30.27 93.33 29.34
CA LYS A 2 29.35 93.62 28.22
C LYS A 2 30.11 93.32 26.90
N THR A 3 29.81 92.30 26.11
CA THR A 3 28.55 91.60 25.81
C THR A 3 28.84 90.36 24.95
N TRP A 4 27.89 89.41 24.98
CA TRP A 4 27.37 88.69 23.80
C TRP A 4 28.23 87.60 23.14
N THR A 5 27.95 86.30 23.30
CA THR A 5 26.69 85.58 23.01
C THR A 5 26.11 85.76 21.60
N ASP A 6 26.97 85.93 20.58
CA ASP A 6 26.55 85.84 19.16
C ASP A 6 27.48 85.02 18.25
N PHE A 7 28.51 84.37 18.81
CA PHE A 7 29.36 83.45 18.04
C PHE A 7 28.83 82.00 18.01
N GLN A 8 27.64 81.76 18.59
CA GLN A 8 27.00 80.45 18.68
C GLN A 8 25.96 80.16 17.58
N ARG A 9 25.81 81.01 16.54
CA ARG A 9 24.77 80.78 15.51
C ARG A 9 25.21 80.78 14.04
N ILE A 10 26.47 81.07 13.71
CA ILE A 10 26.92 81.12 12.29
C ILE A 10 27.86 79.95 11.92
N ALA A 11 28.43 79.23 12.90
CA ALA A 11 29.17 77.99 12.64
C ALA A 11 28.25 76.76 12.44
N ALA A 12 26.93 76.93 12.49
CA ALA A 12 25.95 75.84 12.52
C ALA A 12 25.27 75.53 11.17
N ILE A 13 25.61 76.21 10.06
CA ILE A 13 24.86 76.07 8.79
C ILE A 13 25.77 75.81 7.56
N GLY A 14 27.10 75.85 7.69
CA GLY A 14 28.01 75.84 6.53
C GLY A 14 28.71 74.52 6.16
N ILE A 15 28.67 73.47 6.99
CA ILE A 15 29.33 72.17 6.69
C ILE A 15 28.33 71.05 6.99
N ILE A 16 27.10 71.26 6.56
CA ILE A 16 26.08 70.23 6.35
C ILE A 16 25.91 70.16 4.83
N LEU A 17 26.94 69.75 4.11
CA LEU A 17 26.87 69.34 2.70
C LEU A 17 28.29 68.96 2.25
N ALA A 18 28.44 67.68 1.89
CA ALA A 18 29.65 67.00 1.40
C ALA A 18 30.52 66.31 2.47
N VAL A 19 30.77 65.02 2.21
CA VAL A 19 31.79 64.12 2.80
C VAL A 19 31.33 63.15 3.91
N GLY A 20 30.02 62.88 4.06
CA GLY A 20 29.53 61.82 4.96
C GLY A 20 28.71 60.71 4.31
N LEU A 21 28.95 60.44 3.02
CA LEU A 21 28.44 59.22 2.37
C LEU A 21 29.33 58.06 2.82
N LEU A 22 28.68 56.99 3.28
CA LEU A 22 29.13 55.60 3.51
C LEU A 22 29.15 55.15 4.99
N LEU A 23 28.51 54.00 5.18
CA LEU A 23 28.50 53.08 6.34
C LEU A 23 27.38 53.32 7.37
N SER A 24 26.16 52.79 7.16
CA SER A 24 25.70 51.42 7.48
C SER A 24 25.51 51.16 8.98
N GLY A 25 24.25 51.04 9.42
CA GLY A 25 23.91 50.57 10.78
C GLY A 25 22.52 50.93 11.27
N CYS A 26 21.47 50.80 10.45
CA CYS A 26 20.11 50.84 10.98
C CYS A 26 19.80 49.47 11.61
N ALA A 27 19.72 49.45 12.94
CA ALA A 27 19.00 48.41 13.68
C ALA A 27 17.51 48.54 13.34
N ALA A 28 17.11 47.93 12.23
CA ALA A 28 15.73 47.62 11.95
C ALA A 28 15.29 46.59 13.00
N GLY A 29 14.23 46.92 13.75
CA GLY A 29 13.57 45.97 14.61
C GLY A 29 13.33 44.68 13.83
N ALA A 30 13.78 43.57 14.40
CA ALA A 30 13.51 42.25 13.87
C ALA A 30 12.00 42.11 13.75
N VAL A 31 11.49 42.24 12.53
CA VAL A 31 10.24 41.61 12.15
C VAL A 31 10.49 40.14 12.42
N SER A 32 9.88 39.65 13.49
CA SER A 32 9.90 38.23 13.80
C SER A 32 9.45 37.51 12.52
N PRO A 33 10.17 36.48 12.04
CA PRO A 33 9.60 35.63 11.01
C PRO A 33 8.25 35.17 11.56
N ALA A 34 7.19 35.32 10.75
CA ALA A 34 5.86 34.85 11.09
C ALA A 34 6.02 33.47 11.74
N ALA A 35 5.65 33.38 13.01
CA ALA A 35 5.68 32.11 13.70
C ALA A 35 4.89 31.15 12.82
N ASN A 36 5.49 30.00 12.51
CA ASN A 36 4.74 28.84 12.10
C ASN A 36 3.83 28.46 13.27
N THR A 37 2.75 29.22 13.50
CA THR A 37 1.69 28.84 14.43
C THR A 37 1.05 27.61 13.81
N SER A 38 1.36 26.44 14.38
CA SER A 38 0.59 25.23 14.10
C SER A 38 -0.88 25.55 14.39
N PHE A 39 -1.78 25.19 13.48
CA PHE A 39 -3.22 25.51 13.60
C PHE A 39 -3.83 25.09 14.96
N SER A 40 -3.23 24.11 15.65
CA SER A 40 -3.66 23.66 16.97
C SER A 40 -3.55 24.69 18.09
N ASP A 41 -2.82 25.78 17.89
CA ASP A 41 -2.56 26.76 18.95
C ASP A 41 -3.50 27.97 18.88
N LEU A 42 -4.36 28.04 17.86
CA LEU A 42 -5.25 29.19 17.63
C LEU A 42 -6.61 29.06 18.31
N TYR A 43 -7.12 27.83 18.50
CA TYR A 43 -8.43 27.57 19.08
C TYR A 43 -8.37 26.47 20.14
N ALA A 44 -8.95 26.75 21.31
CA ALA A 44 -9.14 25.76 22.36
C ALA A 44 -10.43 24.96 22.11
N ILE A 45 -10.40 23.66 22.41
CA ILE A 45 -11.61 22.83 22.43
C ILE A 45 -12.56 23.32 23.53
N ASP A 46 -13.85 23.44 23.19
CA ASP A 46 -14.90 23.77 24.15
C ASP A 46 -14.90 22.76 25.30
N PRO A 47 -15.00 23.20 26.57
CA PRO A 47 -15.01 22.29 27.71
C PRO A 47 -16.05 21.18 27.63
N ALA A 48 -17.23 21.44 27.06
CA ALA A 48 -18.28 20.45 26.92
C ALA A 48 -17.94 19.36 25.89
N LEU A 49 -17.10 19.66 24.89
CA LEU A 49 -16.72 18.74 23.82
C LEU A 49 -15.39 18.01 24.09
N ARG A 50 -14.67 18.38 25.16
CA ARG A 50 -13.29 17.93 25.38
C ARG A 50 -13.14 16.42 25.54
N GLU A 51 -13.94 15.81 26.40
CA GLU A 51 -13.88 14.36 26.65
C GLU A 51 -14.24 13.59 25.38
N TYR A 52 -15.33 14.00 24.72
CA TYR A 52 -15.75 13.41 23.46
C TYR A 52 -14.69 13.51 22.34
N TYR A 53 -14.02 14.66 22.22
CA TYR A 53 -12.91 14.81 21.28
C TYR A 53 -11.75 13.85 21.61
N GLN A 54 -11.43 13.65 22.89
CA GLN A 54 -10.37 12.73 23.32
C GLN A 54 -10.75 11.26 23.07
N ASP A 55 -12.00 10.87 23.31
CA ASP A 55 -12.49 9.51 23.09
C ASP A 55 -12.42 9.10 21.61
N LEU A 56 -12.59 10.06 20.69
CA LEU A 56 -12.43 9.85 19.25
C LEU A 56 -10.95 9.85 18.78
N GLY A 57 -9.98 9.91 19.70
CA GLY A 57 -8.55 9.96 19.40
C GLY A 57 -7.97 11.36 19.19
N GLY A 58 -8.74 12.42 19.46
CA GLY A 58 -8.27 13.79 19.54
C GLY A 58 -7.58 14.29 18.27
N LYS A 59 -6.44 14.97 18.45
CA LYS A 59 -5.73 15.65 17.35
C LYS A 59 -5.21 14.68 16.31
N ASP A 60 -4.84 13.46 16.70
CA ASP A 60 -4.21 12.49 15.82
C ASP A 60 -5.21 11.84 14.85
N VAL A 61 -6.51 11.91 15.18
CA VAL A 61 -7.58 11.26 14.41
C VAL A 61 -8.56 12.28 13.86
N VAL A 62 -9.19 13.06 14.75
CA VAL A 62 -10.21 14.06 14.40
C VAL A 62 -9.57 15.36 13.90
N GLY A 63 -8.27 15.53 14.14
CA GLY A 63 -7.50 16.68 13.68
C GLY A 63 -7.59 17.87 14.63
N ALA A 64 -6.75 18.88 14.40
CA ALA A 64 -6.72 20.08 15.24
C ALA A 64 -8.08 20.82 15.24
N VAL A 65 -8.41 21.48 16.33
CA VAL A 65 -9.58 22.37 16.41
C VAL A 65 -9.29 23.63 15.59
N ILE A 66 -10.22 23.99 14.70
CA ILE A 66 -10.02 25.06 13.68
C ILE A 66 -11.05 26.19 13.78
N SER A 67 -11.95 26.16 14.76
CA SER A 67 -12.94 27.23 14.99
C SER A 67 -13.17 27.52 16.46
N GLN A 68 -13.75 28.68 16.76
CA GLN A 68 -14.48 28.90 18.01
C GLN A 68 -15.73 28.00 18.04
N PRO A 69 -16.24 27.60 19.21
CA PRO A 69 -17.52 26.93 19.30
C PRO A 69 -18.65 27.89 18.93
N TYR A 70 -19.69 27.37 18.28
CA TYR A 70 -20.90 28.11 17.94
C TYR A 70 -22.13 27.32 18.37
N LYS A 71 -23.27 27.99 18.45
CA LYS A 71 -24.55 27.36 18.78
C LYS A 71 -25.52 27.46 17.63
N GLU A 72 -26.16 26.34 17.33
CA GLU A 72 -27.24 26.23 16.34
C GLU A 72 -28.36 25.40 16.94
N ASN A 73 -29.57 25.97 17.08
CA ASN A 73 -30.73 25.28 17.66
C ASN A 73 -30.45 24.62 19.03
N GLU A 74 -29.79 25.34 19.94
CA GLU A 74 -29.32 24.85 21.26
C GLU A 74 -28.23 23.77 21.23
N ILE A 75 -27.78 23.35 20.05
CA ILE A 75 -26.67 22.41 19.87
C ILE A 75 -25.37 23.23 19.81
N THR A 76 -24.39 22.87 20.62
CA THR A 76 -23.06 23.48 20.60
C THR A 76 -22.17 22.68 19.67
N CYS A 77 -21.62 23.31 18.63
CA CYS A 77 -20.76 22.66 17.65
C CYS A 77 -19.41 23.37 17.50
N GLN A 78 -18.38 22.62 17.14
CA GLN A 78 -17.04 23.15 16.90
C GLN A 78 -16.33 22.35 15.82
N TYR A 79 -15.71 23.05 14.86
CA TYR A 79 -14.95 22.41 13.80
C TYR A 79 -13.61 21.93 14.31
N ALA A 80 -13.33 20.66 14.04
CA ALA A 80 -11.97 20.13 13.94
C ALA A 80 -11.61 19.95 12.46
N ALA A 81 -10.34 19.69 12.16
CA ALA A 81 -9.89 19.59 10.78
C ALA A 81 -10.61 18.49 9.98
N ASN A 82 -10.92 17.36 10.60
CA ASN A 82 -11.46 16.20 9.91
C ASN A 82 -12.95 15.95 10.18
N ALA A 83 -13.57 16.69 11.11
CA ALA A 83 -14.96 16.50 11.49
C ALA A 83 -15.58 17.75 12.14
N LEU A 84 -16.89 17.73 12.33
CA LEU A 84 -17.64 18.72 13.11
C LEU A 84 -18.21 18.06 14.37
N LEU A 85 -17.67 18.42 15.54
CA LEU A 85 -18.13 17.88 16.82
C LEU A 85 -19.33 18.68 17.32
N CYS A 86 -20.37 18.00 17.79
CA CYS A 86 -21.57 18.65 18.30
C CYS A 86 -22.05 18.03 19.62
N PHE A 87 -22.62 18.87 20.47
CA PHE A 87 -23.23 18.54 21.76
C PHE A 87 -24.66 19.07 21.84
N ASN A 88 -25.63 18.18 22.00
CA ASN A 88 -27.03 18.51 22.24
C ASN A 88 -27.37 18.34 23.74
N PRO A 89 -27.59 19.44 24.49
CA PRO A 89 -27.90 19.38 25.92
C PRO A 89 -29.28 18.80 26.23
N SER A 90 -30.20 18.77 25.24
CA SER A 90 -31.56 18.25 25.40
C SER A 90 -31.67 16.73 25.14
N ALA A 91 -30.66 16.14 24.51
CA ALA A 91 -30.60 14.69 24.30
C ALA A 91 -30.15 13.97 25.59
N THR A 92 -30.34 12.64 25.65
CA THR A 92 -29.91 11.80 26.77
C THR A 92 -28.95 10.71 26.32
N GLY A 93 -28.04 10.28 27.20
CA GLY A 93 -27.07 9.22 26.91
C GLY A 93 -25.95 9.64 25.96
N GLU A 94 -25.44 8.68 25.18
CA GLU A 94 -24.32 8.86 24.25
C GLU A 94 -24.69 9.72 23.04
N ARG A 95 -25.96 9.71 22.63
CA ARG A 95 -26.50 10.55 21.53
C ARG A 95 -26.46 12.06 21.79
N ARG A 96 -26.03 12.48 22.98
CA ARG A 96 -25.77 13.88 23.29
C ARG A 96 -24.56 14.40 22.53
N PHE A 97 -23.58 13.54 22.25
CA PHE A 97 -22.39 13.86 21.51
C PHE A 97 -22.40 13.12 20.18
N PHE A 98 -22.13 13.84 19.10
CA PHE A 98 -22.13 13.26 17.77
C PHE A 98 -21.22 14.05 16.84
N LEU A 99 -20.71 13.36 15.81
CA LEU A 99 -20.17 14.03 14.63
C LEU A 99 -21.33 14.42 13.72
N SER A 100 -21.38 15.70 13.34
CA SER A 100 -22.41 16.21 12.44
C SER A 100 -22.20 15.70 11.01
N PRO A 101 -23.27 15.43 10.23
CA PRO A 101 -23.19 14.99 8.83
C PRO A 101 -22.75 16.12 7.90
N ILE A 102 -21.50 16.56 8.08
CA ILE A 102 -20.91 17.70 7.37
C ILE A 102 -20.77 17.44 5.87
N SER A 103 -20.81 16.18 5.42
CA SER A 103 -20.85 15.86 3.99
C SER A 103 -22.02 16.51 3.27
N LEU A 104 -23.13 16.79 3.97
CA LEU A 104 -24.30 17.47 3.40
C LEU A 104 -24.01 18.92 2.98
N SER A 105 -22.85 19.46 3.37
CA SER A 105 -22.40 20.82 3.03
C SER A 105 -21.54 20.86 1.76
N PHE A 106 -21.25 19.72 1.13
CA PHE A 106 -20.48 19.66 -0.11
C PHE A 106 -20.91 18.49 -1.00
N ASN A 107 -20.48 18.52 -2.27
CA ASN A 107 -20.75 17.41 -3.18
C ASN A 107 -19.66 16.34 -3.01
N VAL A 108 -20.07 15.09 -2.82
CA VAL A 108 -19.18 13.93 -2.96
C VAL A 108 -18.66 13.83 -4.40
N PRO A 109 -17.58 13.06 -4.66
CA PRO A 109 -17.04 12.93 -6.00
C PRO A 109 -18.09 12.63 -7.08
N PRO A 110 -18.09 13.36 -8.20
CA PRO A 110 -19.16 13.28 -9.20
C PRO A 110 -19.20 11.89 -9.84
N GLY A 111 -20.40 11.33 -9.99
CA GLY A 111 -20.60 10.01 -10.60
C GLY A 111 -20.41 8.81 -9.66
N HIS A 112 -19.98 9.04 -8.43
CA HIS A 112 -19.62 7.99 -7.45
C HIS A 112 -20.56 7.94 -6.24
N HIS A 113 -21.76 8.50 -6.35
CA HIS A 113 -22.74 8.42 -5.26
C HIS A 113 -23.40 7.03 -5.25
N GLN A 114 -22.88 6.15 -4.41
CA GLN A 114 -23.34 4.78 -4.23
C GLN A 114 -23.61 4.51 -2.74
N PRO A 115 -24.83 4.82 -2.26
CA PRO A 115 -25.22 4.45 -0.90
C PRO A 115 -25.20 2.93 -0.76
N ASP A 116 -24.92 2.44 0.46
CA ASP A 116 -24.82 1.02 0.80
C ASP A 116 -23.65 0.27 0.13
N ALA A 117 -22.69 0.98 -0.46
CA ALA A 117 -21.45 0.36 -0.93
C ALA A 117 -20.70 -0.33 0.23
N PRO A 118 -20.01 -1.46 -0.03
CA PRO A 118 -19.22 -2.11 1.00
C PRO A 118 -18.10 -1.17 1.48
N VAL A 119 -17.88 -1.17 2.79
CA VAL A 119 -16.78 -0.41 3.40
C VAL A 119 -15.47 -1.12 3.09
N TYR A 120 -14.48 -0.36 2.64
CA TYR A 120 -13.14 -0.87 2.41
C TYR A 120 -12.56 -1.43 3.74
N PRO A 121 -12.07 -2.68 3.79
CA PRO A 121 -11.75 -3.34 5.06
C PRO A 121 -10.78 -2.58 5.98
N PRO A 122 -9.71 -1.93 5.48
CA PRO A 122 -8.87 -1.06 6.32
C PRO A 122 -9.64 0.09 6.99
N PHE A 123 -10.64 0.66 6.32
CA PHE A 123 -11.49 1.71 6.90
C PHE A 123 -12.46 1.14 7.92
N GLN A 124 -12.99 -0.06 7.66
CA GLN A 124 -13.86 -0.77 8.61
C GLN A 124 -13.16 -1.02 9.94
N LEU A 125 -11.87 -1.36 9.94
CA LEU A 125 -11.09 -1.55 11.17
C LEU A 125 -11.01 -0.27 12.03
N VAL A 126 -10.87 0.91 11.40
CA VAL A 126 -10.88 2.19 12.13
C VAL A 126 -12.27 2.50 12.68
N ILE A 127 -13.32 2.18 11.91
CA ILE A 127 -14.69 2.35 12.36
C ILE A 127 -14.98 1.45 13.57
N ASP A 128 -14.59 0.18 13.53
CA ASP A 128 -14.94 -0.78 14.58
C ASP A 128 -14.13 -0.58 15.87
N ASN A 129 -12.87 -0.17 15.76
CA ASN A 129 -11.95 -0.11 16.91
C ASN A 129 -11.81 1.29 17.51
N LEU A 130 -12.20 2.35 16.81
CA LEU A 130 -11.91 3.72 17.23
C LEU A 130 -13.11 4.68 17.15
N LEU A 131 -13.71 4.83 15.97
CA LEU A 131 -14.74 5.87 15.77
C LEU A 131 -16.14 5.42 16.18
N GLY A 132 -16.51 4.17 15.87
CA GLY A 132 -17.87 3.66 15.95
C GLY A 132 -18.71 4.00 14.72
N ARG A 133 -19.59 3.07 14.33
CA ARG A 133 -20.44 3.19 13.13
C ARG A 133 -21.38 4.40 13.15
N GLU A 134 -21.95 4.73 14.31
CA GLU A 134 -22.82 5.91 14.43
C GLU A 134 -22.05 7.21 14.18
N GLN A 135 -20.77 7.27 14.56
CA GLN A 135 -19.95 8.47 14.38
C GLN A 135 -19.42 8.62 12.97
N ALA A 136 -19.11 7.52 12.27
CA ALA A 136 -18.74 7.58 10.86
C ALA A 136 -19.90 8.07 9.96
N GLY A 137 -21.12 7.67 10.32
CA GLY A 137 -22.32 7.91 9.51
C GLY A 137 -22.45 6.88 8.38
N ARG A 138 -23.44 7.07 7.51
CA ARG A 138 -23.65 6.16 6.36
C ARG A 138 -22.59 6.37 5.29
N VAL A 139 -22.24 5.30 4.60
CA VAL A 139 -21.39 5.34 3.40
C VAL A 139 -22.12 6.05 2.26
N LEU A 140 -21.39 6.88 1.52
CA LEU A 140 -21.91 7.68 0.41
C LEU A 140 -21.34 7.27 -0.95
N THR A 141 -20.15 6.67 -0.97
CA THR A 141 -19.45 6.28 -2.18
C THR A 141 -18.93 4.86 -2.09
N GLU A 142 -18.73 4.22 -3.24
CA GLU A 142 -17.83 3.09 -3.35
C GLU A 142 -16.37 3.48 -3.01
N VAL A 143 -15.47 2.49 -3.10
CA VAL A 143 -14.04 2.70 -2.89
C VAL A 143 -13.46 3.40 -4.11
N LEU A 144 -12.82 4.54 -3.88
CA LEU A 144 -12.29 5.41 -4.93
C LEU A 144 -10.78 5.49 -4.85
N TYR A 145 -10.12 5.59 -6.00
CA TYR A 145 -8.71 5.95 -6.08
C TYR A 145 -8.58 7.37 -6.64
N ASP A 146 -7.85 8.24 -5.93
CA ASP A 146 -7.43 9.54 -6.44
C ASP A 146 -6.02 9.43 -7.05
N PRO A 147 -5.87 9.50 -8.39
CA PRO A 147 -4.57 9.38 -9.05
C PRO A 147 -3.66 10.61 -8.85
N HIS A 148 -4.23 11.78 -8.54
CA HIS A 148 -3.46 13.00 -8.26
C HIS A 148 -2.86 12.96 -6.86
N MET A 149 -3.65 12.53 -5.87
CA MET A 149 -3.23 12.44 -4.47
C MET A 149 -2.61 11.10 -4.10
N ARG A 150 -2.72 10.09 -4.97
CA ARG A 150 -2.21 8.72 -4.76
C ARG A 150 -2.71 8.10 -3.46
N ARG A 151 -4.03 8.11 -3.30
CA ARG A 151 -4.69 7.55 -2.13
C ARG A 151 -6.02 6.88 -2.49
N ILE A 152 -6.35 5.84 -1.76
CA ILE A 152 -7.70 5.29 -1.73
C ILE A 152 -8.54 6.18 -0.83
N GLU A 153 -9.77 6.51 -1.23
CA GLU A 153 -10.73 7.33 -0.50
C GLU A 153 -12.09 6.62 -0.42
N GLN A 154 -12.82 6.85 0.66
CA GLN A 154 -14.24 6.52 0.75
C GLN A 154 -14.96 7.56 1.62
N TYR A 155 -16.11 8.04 1.15
CA TYR A 155 -16.83 9.15 1.77
C TYR A 155 -18.02 8.63 2.58
N PHE A 156 -18.17 9.16 3.79
CA PHE A 156 -19.32 8.91 4.67
C PHE A 156 -20.00 10.23 5.05
N GLU A 157 -21.16 10.16 5.71
CA GLU A 157 -21.96 11.33 6.12
C GLU A 157 -21.19 12.28 7.04
N ASN A 158 -20.54 11.75 8.07
CA ASN A 158 -19.98 12.58 9.14
C ASN A 158 -18.47 12.80 8.97
N VAL A 159 -17.77 11.83 8.39
CA VAL A 159 -16.33 11.85 8.11
C VAL A 159 -16.05 11.15 6.78
N GLY A 160 -14.84 11.26 6.26
CA GLY A 160 -14.39 10.44 5.14
C GLY A 160 -13.07 9.77 5.52
N PHE A 161 -12.69 8.71 4.81
CA PHE A 161 -11.46 7.97 5.07
C PHE A 161 -10.55 8.00 3.85
N TYR A 162 -9.25 7.99 4.08
CA TYR A 162 -8.27 7.74 3.04
C TYR A 162 -7.08 6.93 3.53
N GLN A 163 -6.41 6.29 2.58
CA GLN A 163 -5.14 5.59 2.79
C GLN A 163 -4.19 5.91 1.63
N ASP A 164 -2.99 6.41 1.94
CA ASP A 164 -1.99 6.66 0.90
C ASP A 164 -1.42 5.36 0.37
N VAL A 165 -1.28 5.28 -0.96
CA VAL A 165 -0.76 4.08 -1.63
C VAL A 165 0.66 4.29 -2.15
N SER A 166 1.26 5.43 -1.82
CA SER A 166 2.63 5.79 -2.22
C SER A 166 3.71 5.28 -1.26
N VAL A 167 3.33 4.78 -0.08
CA VAL A 167 4.24 4.31 0.96
C VAL A 167 4.29 2.78 0.96
N SER A 168 5.43 2.21 0.56
CA SER A 168 5.71 0.78 0.70
C SER A 168 5.73 0.41 2.18
N GLY A 169 4.96 -0.61 2.58
CA GLY A 169 4.84 -1.03 3.98
C GLY A 169 3.57 -0.56 4.70
N GLY A 170 2.60 0.01 3.97
CA GLY A 170 1.28 0.37 4.49
C GLY A 170 1.23 1.80 5.02
N SER A 171 0.42 2.66 4.41
CA SER A 171 0.02 3.93 5.04
C SER A 171 -1.08 3.65 6.07
N SER A 172 -1.01 4.32 7.22
CA SER A 172 -2.09 4.33 8.20
C SER A 172 -3.34 4.97 7.60
N VAL A 173 -4.51 4.37 7.83
CA VAL A 173 -5.80 4.98 7.49
C VAL A 173 -5.97 6.28 8.27
N ARG A 174 -6.41 7.34 7.58
CA ARG A 174 -6.66 8.66 8.14
C ARG A 174 -8.01 9.20 7.71
N LEU A 175 -8.52 10.20 8.44
CA LEU A 175 -9.75 10.88 8.06
C LEU A 175 -9.49 11.95 7.01
N LEU A 176 -10.38 12.04 6.02
CA LEU A 176 -10.43 13.15 5.09
C LEU A 176 -10.72 14.46 5.84
N PRO A 177 -10.08 15.57 5.47
CA PRO A 177 -10.17 16.85 6.19
C PRO A 177 -11.48 17.60 5.88
N TYR A 178 -12.63 16.98 6.17
CA TYR A 178 -13.97 17.52 5.89
C TYR A 178 -14.20 18.89 6.54
N GLY A 179 -13.81 19.05 7.80
CA GLY A 179 -13.99 20.30 8.53
C GLY A 179 -13.15 21.44 7.95
N ALA A 180 -11.88 21.18 7.66
CA ALA A 180 -11.00 22.14 7.01
C ALA A 180 -11.50 22.50 5.60
N TYR A 181 -11.99 21.52 4.83
CA TYR A 181 -12.56 21.75 3.51
C TYR A 181 -13.77 22.68 3.56
N VAL A 182 -14.78 22.40 4.39
CA VAL A 182 -15.98 23.23 4.50
C VAL A 182 -15.64 24.63 5.01
N MET A 183 -14.76 24.75 6.00
CA MET A 183 -14.30 26.05 6.47
C MET A 183 -13.58 26.84 5.37
N SER A 184 -12.79 26.16 4.53
CA SER A 184 -12.04 26.78 3.43
C SER A 184 -12.94 27.42 2.36
N GLN A 185 -14.18 26.96 2.22
CA GLN A 185 -15.16 27.52 1.28
C GLN A 185 -15.58 28.95 1.65
N ASN A 186 -15.58 29.28 2.94
CA ASN A 186 -16.02 30.58 3.45
C ASN A 186 -14.85 31.48 3.84
N GLN A 187 -13.72 30.90 4.25
CA GLN A 187 -12.53 31.63 4.69
C GLN A 187 -11.25 30.91 4.23
N PRO A 188 -10.27 31.62 3.63
CA PRO A 188 -9.01 31.00 3.22
C PRO A 188 -8.32 30.32 4.41
N MET A 189 -8.26 28.99 4.37
CA MET A 189 -7.63 28.16 5.38
C MET A 189 -6.51 27.34 4.74
N LYS A 190 -5.33 27.32 5.35
CA LYS A 190 -4.22 26.46 4.93
C LYS A 190 -4.05 25.33 5.93
N TYR A 191 -4.61 24.17 5.64
CA TYR A 191 -4.39 22.95 6.40
C TYR A 191 -3.41 22.04 5.65
N PRO A 192 -2.50 21.30 6.33
CA PRO A 192 -1.49 20.48 5.65
C PRO A 192 -2.13 19.38 4.78
N GLU A 193 -3.15 18.72 5.33
CA GLU A 193 -3.95 17.74 4.60
C GLU A 193 -5.05 18.45 3.79
N VAL A 194 -5.19 18.04 2.53
CA VAL A 194 -6.21 18.58 1.62
C VAL A 194 -7.12 17.47 1.10
N MET A 195 -8.33 17.86 0.71
CA MET A 195 -9.23 17.04 -0.08
C MET A 195 -9.71 17.81 -1.30
N HIS A 196 -9.87 17.05 -2.39
CA HIS A 196 -10.35 17.53 -3.67
C HIS A 196 -11.43 16.56 -4.16
N PRO A 197 -12.67 16.66 -3.65
CA PRO A 197 -13.77 15.83 -4.11
C PRO A 197 -14.07 16.05 -5.61
N GLU A 198 -13.71 17.21 -6.15
CA GLU A 198 -13.85 17.55 -7.57
C GLU A 198 -12.85 16.86 -8.50
N ASN A 199 -11.76 16.29 -7.97
CA ASN A 199 -10.80 15.56 -8.79
C ASN A 199 -11.47 14.36 -9.45
N GLN A 200 -10.99 14.00 -10.64
CA GLN A 200 -11.33 12.71 -11.23
C GLN A 200 -10.88 11.59 -10.27
N LYS A 201 -11.83 10.71 -9.95
CA LYS A 201 -11.60 9.50 -9.18
C LYS A 201 -11.84 8.29 -10.07
N VAL A 202 -11.23 7.17 -9.69
CA VAL A 202 -11.39 5.89 -10.37
C VAL A 202 -12.04 4.93 -9.38
N ALA A 203 -13.12 4.26 -9.78
CA ALA A 203 -13.73 3.25 -8.93
C ALA A 203 -12.79 2.04 -8.78
N MET A 204 -12.70 1.50 -7.55
CA MET A 204 -11.81 0.39 -7.20
C MET A 204 -12.58 -0.82 -6.67
N PRO A 205 -13.42 -1.48 -7.49
CA PRO A 205 -14.21 -2.63 -7.05
C PRO A 205 -13.34 -3.80 -6.58
N PHE A 206 -12.08 -3.84 -7.00
CA PHE A 206 -11.12 -4.87 -6.62
C PHE A 206 -10.14 -4.45 -5.52
N ALA A 207 -10.35 -3.32 -4.82
CA ALA A 207 -9.39 -2.82 -3.82
C ALA A 207 -8.98 -3.89 -2.78
N THR A 208 -9.94 -4.64 -2.25
CA THR A 208 -9.66 -5.71 -1.29
C THR A 208 -8.83 -6.85 -1.88
N ALA A 209 -9.10 -7.22 -3.12
CA ALA A 209 -8.30 -8.25 -3.80
C ALA A 209 -6.90 -7.73 -4.11
N LEU A 210 -6.79 -6.50 -4.59
CA LEU A 210 -5.51 -5.84 -4.85
C LEU A 210 -4.61 -5.83 -3.62
N ASP A 211 -5.12 -5.46 -2.44
CA ASP A 211 -4.33 -5.48 -1.20
C ASP A 211 -3.83 -6.88 -0.85
N ARG A 212 -4.71 -7.88 -0.97
CA ARG A 212 -4.38 -9.28 -0.68
C ARG A 212 -3.26 -9.80 -1.57
N LEU A 213 -3.16 -9.27 -2.79
CA LEU A 213 -2.16 -9.65 -3.80
C LEU A 213 -0.86 -8.84 -3.72
N GLY A 214 -0.73 -7.88 -2.80
CA GLY A 214 0.47 -7.05 -2.67
C GLY A 214 0.32 -5.62 -3.18
N GLY A 215 -0.91 -5.15 -3.39
CA GLY A 215 -1.23 -3.75 -3.62
C GLY A 215 -0.70 -3.19 -4.94
N PHE A 216 -0.56 -1.86 -4.97
CA PHE A 216 -0.03 -1.12 -6.12
C PHE A 216 1.44 -1.44 -6.44
N SER A 217 2.21 -1.99 -5.48
CA SER A 217 3.58 -2.47 -5.75
C SER A 217 3.60 -3.72 -6.64
N PHE A 218 2.51 -4.49 -6.68
CA PHE A 218 2.40 -5.69 -7.50
C PHE A 218 1.82 -5.37 -8.88
N LEU A 219 0.59 -4.84 -8.93
CA LEU A 219 -0.12 -4.62 -10.20
C LEU A 219 0.16 -3.26 -10.85
N GLY A 220 0.76 -2.33 -10.11
CA GLY A 220 0.88 -0.93 -10.54
C GLY A 220 -0.43 -0.16 -10.36
N GLN A 221 -0.52 0.97 -11.04
CA GLN A 221 -1.69 1.85 -11.02
C GLN A 221 -2.83 1.33 -11.91
N PRO A 222 -4.11 1.60 -11.59
CA PRO A 222 -5.19 1.39 -12.55
C PRO A 222 -4.96 2.31 -13.75
N ILE A 223 -5.19 1.78 -14.95
CA ILE A 223 -5.07 2.51 -16.23
C ILE A 223 -6.39 2.51 -17.01
N SER A 224 -7.45 1.92 -16.47
CA SER A 224 -8.82 2.00 -16.96
C SER A 224 -9.82 2.21 -15.81
N GLU A 225 -10.99 2.73 -16.14
CA GLU A 225 -12.18 2.51 -15.30
C GLU A 225 -12.54 1.01 -15.27
N PRO A 226 -13.19 0.52 -14.20
CA PRO A 226 -13.77 -0.81 -14.22
C PRO A 226 -14.88 -0.89 -15.26
N HIS A 227 -14.90 -1.96 -16.04
CA HIS A 227 -15.86 -2.14 -17.11
C HIS A 227 -16.23 -3.62 -17.28
N THR A 228 -17.33 -3.89 -17.98
CA THR A 228 -17.71 -5.26 -18.33
C THR A 228 -17.04 -5.65 -19.65
N ALA A 229 -16.25 -6.73 -19.62
CA ALA A 229 -15.60 -7.28 -20.79
C ALA A 229 -16.59 -8.05 -21.70
N ALA A 230 -16.13 -8.42 -22.90
CA ALA A 230 -16.94 -9.12 -23.89
C ALA A 230 -17.52 -10.47 -23.40
N ASP A 231 -16.84 -11.12 -22.44
CA ASP A 231 -17.28 -12.37 -21.82
C ASP A 231 -18.22 -12.18 -20.61
N GLY A 232 -18.61 -10.93 -20.32
CA GLY A 232 -19.50 -10.60 -19.20
C GLY A 232 -18.80 -10.49 -17.84
N SER A 233 -17.48 -10.66 -17.78
CA SER A 233 -16.72 -10.43 -16.55
C SER A 233 -16.60 -8.94 -16.25
N LEU A 234 -16.67 -8.56 -14.98
CA LEU A 234 -16.20 -7.25 -14.55
C LEU A 234 -14.67 -7.28 -14.55
N GLU A 235 -14.01 -6.32 -15.17
CA GLU A 235 -12.55 -6.21 -15.13
C GLU A 235 -12.05 -4.77 -15.02
N GLN A 236 -10.82 -4.64 -14.55
CA GLN A 236 -10.12 -3.37 -14.46
C GLN A 236 -8.66 -3.59 -14.84
N VAL A 237 -8.15 -2.75 -15.74
CA VAL A 237 -6.78 -2.84 -16.25
C VAL A 237 -5.86 -2.05 -15.33
N PHE A 238 -4.77 -2.68 -14.90
CA PHE A 238 -3.65 -2.06 -14.19
C PHE A 238 -2.41 -2.04 -15.08
N GLU A 239 -1.36 -1.30 -14.70
CA GLU A 239 -0.11 -1.21 -15.49
C GLU A 239 0.45 -2.59 -15.86
N ASN A 240 0.42 -3.55 -14.92
CA ASN A 240 1.10 -4.84 -15.07
C ASN A 240 0.16 -6.01 -15.46
N ALA A 241 -1.08 -5.99 -15.00
CA ALA A 241 -2.04 -7.07 -15.27
C ALA A 241 -3.49 -6.55 -15.25
N VAL A 242 -4.45 -7.44 -15.47
CA VAL A 242 -5.89 -7.13 -15.42
C VAL A 242 -6.54 -7.97 -14.34
N LEU A 243 -7.15 -7.32 -13.36
CA LEU A 243 -8.02 -8.00 -12.40
C LEU A 243 -9.39 -8.18 -13.03
N TYR A 244 -9.97 -9.37 -12.87
CA TYR A 244 -11.33 -9.64 -13.31
C TYR A 244 -12.09 -10.49 -12.29
N ALA A 245 -13.41 -10.37 -12.30
CA ALA A 245 -14.33 -11.28 -11.65
C ALA A 245 -15.41 -11.73 -12.66
N PRO A 246 -15.69 -13.03 -12.77
CA PRO A 246 -16.75 -13.53 -13.65
C PRO A 246 -18.12 -12.95 -13.29
N GLY A 247 -18.96 -12.78 -14.31
CA GLY A 247 -20.35 -12.33 -14.13
C GLY A 247 -21.10 -13.19 -13.11
N GLY A 248 -21.73 -12.55 -12.13
CA GLY A 248 -22.46 -13.24 -11.04
C GLY A 248 -21.56 -13.85 -9.95
N GLN A 249 -20.23 -13.76 -10.06
CA GLN A 249 -19.28 -14.27 -9.07
C GLN A 249 -18.25 -13.19 -8.66
N PRO A 250 -18.67 -12.08 -8.04
CA PRO A 250 -17.79 -10.95 -7.73
C PRO A 250 -16.65 -11.28 -6.75
N GLN A 251 -16.74 -12.40 -6.05
CA GLN A 251 -15.71 -12.87 -5.11
C GLN A 251 -14.64 -13.77 -5.78
N ALA A 252 -14.90 -14.28 -6.98
CA ALA A 252 -13.98 -15.14 -7.72
C ALA A 252 -13.00 -14.28 -8.53
N VAL A 253 -12.24 -13.44 -7.82
CA VAL A 253 -11.29 -12.50 -8.44
C VAL A 253 -10.05 -13.25 -8.89
N GLY A 254 -9.62 -13.01 -10.12
CA GLY A 254 -8.38 -13.54 -10.69
C GLY A 254 -7.69 -12.53 -11.60
N LEU A 255 -6.59 -12.97 -12.22
CA LEU A 255 -5.89 -12.20 -13.25
C LEU A 255 -6.21 -12.76 -14.64
N ARG A 256 -6.42 -11.88 -15.63
CA ARG A 256 -6.51 -12.32 -17.02
C ARG A 256 -5.19 -12.96 -17.46
N ASN A 257 -5.29 -13.95 -18.34
CA ASN A 257 -4.14 -14.68 -18.88
C ASN A 257 -3.38 -13.88 -19.96
N LEU A 258 -2.91 -12.68 -19.62
CA LEU A 258 -2.35 -11.73 -20.59
C LEU A 258 -1.19 -12.30 -21.40
N PRO A 259 -0.21 -13.04 -20.82
CA PRO A 259 0.84 -13.66 -21.62
C PRO A 259 0.34 -14.54 -22.75
N ILE A 260 -0.74 -15.30 -22.53
CA ILE A 260 -1.36 -16.15 -23.56
C ILE A 260 -2.08 -15.29 -24.60
N GLN A 261 -2.92 -14.34 -24.16
CA GLN A 261 -3.70 -13.49 -25.07
C GLN A 261 -2.81 -12.60 -25.96
N LEU A 262 -1.72 -12.09 -25.40
CA LEU A 262 -0.75 -11.25 -26.07
C LEU A 262 0.34 -12.05 -26.81
N GLN A 263 0.24 -13.39 -26.83
CA GLN A 263 1.16 -14.29 -27.51
C GLN A 263 2.62 -14.06 -27.12
N MET A 264 2.86 -13.94 -25.82
CA MET A 264 4.20 -13.86 -25.26
C MET A 264 4.96 -15.17 -25.54
N ILE A 265 6.29 -15.10 -25.50
CA ILE A 265 7.17 -16.24 -25.78
C ILE A 265 6.84 -17.40 -24.83
N ALA A 266 6.54 -18.55 -25.42
CA ALA A 266 6.30 -19.82 -24.75
C ALA A 266 7.29 -20.88 -25.29
N HIS A 267 7.70 -21.80 -24.42
CA HIS A 267 8.54 -22.96 -24.78
C HIS A 267 7.86 -24.24 -24.30
N PRO A 268 8.02 -25.38 -24.99
CA PRO A 268 7.49 -26.65 -24.48
C PRO A 268 8.15 -27.02 -23.14
N PRO A 269 7.43 -27.72 -22.24
CA PRO A 269 8.01 -28.18 -20.99
C PRO A 269 9.10 -29.22 -21.25
N VAL A 270 10.11 -29.26 -20.38
CA VAL A 270 11.29 -30.12 -20.51
C VAL A 270 11.43 -31.03 -19.29
N GLU A 271 12.21 -32.10 -19.43
CA GLU A 271 12.56 -32.94 -18.28
C GLU A 271 13.37 -32.15 -17.24
N LYS A 272 13.23 -32.53 -15.95
CA LYS A 272 13.97 -31.92 -14.85
C LYS A 272 15.48 -32.10 -15.03
N LYS A 273 16.20 -31.00 -15.27
CA LYS A 273 17.67 -30.94 -15.35
C LYS A 273 18.33 -30.34 -14.12
N TYR A 274 17.65 -29.39 -13.49
CA TYR A 274 18.18 -28.58 -12.40
C TYR A 274 17.23 -28.59 -11.21
N ASP A 275 17.77 -28.30 -10.03
CA ASP A 275 17.02 -28.24 -8.78
C ASP A 275 17.52 -27.11 -7.86
N LEU A 276 17.06 -27.14 -6.60
CA LEU A 276 17.35 -26.12 -5.60
C LEU A 276 18.85 -25.89 -5.37
N SER A 277 19.69 -26.93 -5.53
CA SER A 277 21.14 -26.79 -5.41
C SER A 277 21.76 -25.87 -6.46
N GLN A 278 21.02 -25.60 -7.54
CA GLN A 278 21.37 -24.71 -8.65
C GLN A 278 20.49 -23.45 -8.69
N ASN A 279 19.86 -23.09 -7.56
CA ASN A 279 18.98 -21.92 -7.42
C ASN A 279 17.74 -21.93 -8.35
N VAL A 280 17.20 -23.11 -8.65
CA VAL A 280 15.93 -23.23 -9.38
C VAL A 280 14.98 -24.21 -8.70
N VAL A 281 13.69 -23.99 -8.88
CA VAL A 281 12.61 -24.90 -8.52
C VAL A 281 12.02 -25.46 -9.80
N PHE A 282 11.82 -26.78 -9.84
CA PHE A 282 11.21 -27.42 -11.01
C PHE A 282 9.70 -27.51 -10.82
N TYR A 283 8.95 -26.93 -11.77
CA TYR A 283 7.49 -26.90 -11.78
C TYR A 283 6.98 -27.96 -12.76
N PRO A 284 6.54 -29.15 -12.30
CA PRO A 284 5.97 -30.15 -13.18
C PRO A 284 4.65 -29.66 -13.76
N THR A 285 4.47 -29.80 -15.08
CA THR A 285 3.25 -29.37 -15.78
C THR A 285 2.58 -30.49 -16.55
N GLU A 286 3.36 -31.46 -17.05
CA GLU A 286 2.85 -32.61 -17.81
C GLU A 286 3.71 -33.86 -17.53
N GLY A 287 3.21 -34.76 -16.68
CA GLY A 287 3.94 -35.96 -16.28
C GLY A 287 5.32 -35.63 -15.68
N LYS A 288 6.39 -36.05 -16.37
CA LYS A 288 7.79 -35.76 -15.97
C LYS A 288 8.34 -34.46 -16.55
N LEU A 289 7.56 -33.76 -17.37
CA LEU A 289 7.94 -32.51 -18.02
C LEU A 289 7.47 -31.31 -17.18
N GLY A 290 8.23 -30.24 -17.24
CA GLY A 290 7.98 -29.03 -16.48
C GLY A 290 8.93 -27.89 -16.87
N TYR A 291 9.04 -26.91 -15.99
CA TYR A 291 9.86 -25.72 -16.21
C TYR A 291 10.79 -25.44 -15.02
N HIS A 292 11.96 -24.88 -15.30
CA HIS A 292 12.91 -24.41 -14.29
C HIS A 292 12.61 -22.95 -13.94
N VAL A 293 12.12 -22.73 -12.73
CA VAL A 293 11.80 -21.42 -12.19
C VAL A 293 12.94 -20.98 -11.25
N PRO A 294 13.65 -19.87 -11.51
CA PRO A 294 14.62 -19.33 -10.58
C PRO A 294 14.02 -19.11 -9.19
N VAL A 295 14.76 -19.47 -8.12
CA VAL A 295 14.28 -19.35 -6.72
C VAL A 295 13.80 -17.94 -6.39
N LEU A 296 14.41 -16.91 -6.99
CA LEU A 296 13.99 -15.52 -6.84
C LEU A 296 12.60 -15.23 -7.46
N PHE A 297 12.25 -15.86 -8.58
CA PHE A 297 10.90 -15.79 -9.16
C PHE A 297 9.90 -16.63 -8.38
N ASP A 298 10.27 -17.85 -7.98
CA ASP A 298 9.44 -18.71 -7.09
C ASP A 298 9.08 -17.98 -5.79
N THR A 299 10.09 -17.38 -5.15
CA THR A 299 9.89 -16.56 -3.94
C THR A 299 8.96 -15.39 -4.22
N TYR A 300 9.10 -14.70 -5.36
CA TYR A 300 8.21 -13.60 -5.72
C TYR A 300 6.77 -14.07 -5.98
N ILE A 301 6.57 -15.21 -6.62
CA ILE A 301 5.24 -15.79 -6.88
C ILE A 301 4.55 -16.11 -5.57
N ALA A 302 5.24 -16.83 -4.68
CA ALA A 302 4.77 -17.17 -3.35
C ALA A 302 4.29 -15.95 -2.54
N GLN A 303 5.01 -14.85 -2.70
CA GLN A 303 4.78 -13.58 -2.05
C GLN A 303 3.53 -12.82 -2.54
N HIS A 304 3.00 -13.17 -3.71
CA HIS A 304 1.91 -12.46 -4.38
C HIS A 304 0.75 -13.39 -4.78
N GLY A 305 0.46 -14.38 -3.92
CA GLY A 305 -0.68 -15.29 -4.06
C GLY A 305 -0.37 -16.64 -4.71
N GLY A 306 0.90 -16.93 -4.99
CA GLY A 306 1.34 -18.25 -5.45
C GLY A 306 0.88 -18.59 -6.86
N VAL A 307 0.92 -19.88 -7.17
CA VAL A 307 0.59 -20.43 -8.50
C VAL A 307 -0.88 -20.23 -8.86
N GLU A 308 -1.77 -20.11 -7.86
CA GLU A 308 -3.18 -19.80 -8.08
C GLU A 308 -3.38 -18.44 -8.77
N ILE A 309 -2.46 -17.49 -8.55
CA ILE A 309 -2.50 -16.15 -9.16
C ILE A 309 -1.60 -16.05 -10.37
N SER A 310 -0.38 -16.62 -10.33
CA SER A 310 0.53 -16.59 -11.49
C SER A 310 0.05 -17.44 -12.65
N GLY A 311 -0.66 -18.53 -12.34
CA GLY A 311 -0.80 -19.67 -13.22
C GLY A 311 0.52 -20.42 -13.41
N LYS A 312 0.49 -21.47 -14.21
CA LYS A 312 1.66 -22.32 -14.50
C LYS A 312 2.69 -21.55 -15.35
N PRO A 313 3.99 -21.89 -15.27
CA PRO A 313 4.96 -21.37 -16.22
C PRO A 313 4.60 -21.81 -17.64
N ILE A 314 4.82 -20.94 -18.63
CA ILE A 314 4.61 -21.25 -20.06
C ILE A 314 5.94 -21.26 -20.84
N ALA A 315 7.04 -20.95 -20.17
CA ALA A 315 8.39 -20.96 -20.71
C ALA A 315 9.43 -21.14 -19.59
N ASP A 316 10.60 -21.68 -19.93
CA ASP A 316 11.80 -21.48 -19.12
C ASP A 316 12.24 -20.02 -19.15
N THR A 317 13.09 -19.63 -18.20
CA THR A 317 13.69 -18.28 -18.20
C THR A 317 14.50 -18.07 -19.47
N PHE A 318 14.28 -16.93 -20.12
CA PHE A 318 15.00 -16.54 -21.33
C PHE A 318 15.50 -15.10 -21.23
N ARG A 319 16.56 -14.78 -21.97
CA ARG A 319 17.08 -13.42 -22.11
C ARG A 319 16.17 -12.63 -23.04
N TYR A 320 15.41 -11.67 -22.51
CA TYR A 320 14.49 -10.85 -23.31
C TYR A 320 15.20 -9.69 -24.02
N ASP A 321 16.15 -9.07 -23.31
CA ASP A 321 17.08 -8.04 -23.78
C ASP A 321 18.44 -8.31 -23.11
N ASP A 322 19.54 -7.71 -23.55
CA ASP A 322 20.92 -8.05 -23.14
C ASP A 322 21.15 -8.07 -21.61
N GLN A 323 20.27 -7.44 -20.83
CA GLN A 323 20.38 -7.32 -19.37
C GLN A 323 19.18 -7.84 -18.56
N ILE A 324 18.10 -8.28 -19.21
CA ILE A 324 16.84 -8.64 -18.53
C ILE A 324 16.51 -10.10 -18.81
N ASP A 325 16.59 -10.92 -17.76
CA ASP A 325 16.05 -12.28 -17.77
C ASP A 325 14.55 -12.23 -17.46
N ARG A 326 13.75 -12.91 -18.28
CA ARG A 326 12.29 -12.95 -18.14
C ARG A 326 11.81 -14.39 -18.10
N GLN A 327 10.78 -14.65 -17.30
CA GLN A 327 9.99 -15.87 -17.38
C GLN A 327 8.50 -15.52 -17.40
N CYS A 328 7.75 -16.16 -18.29
CA CYS A 328 6.31 -15.96 -18.42
C CYS A 328 5.52 -17.12 -17.82
N TYR A 329 4.40 -16.78 -17.21
CA TYR A 329 3.40 -17.66 -16.63
C TYR A 329 2.07 -17.43 -17.34
N GLU A 330 1.02 -18.18 -17.02
CA GLU A 330 -0.27 -18.02 -17.70
C GLU A 330 -0.85 -16.61 -17.51
N ASN A 331 -0.66 -15.98 -16.35
CA ASN A 331 -1.32 -14.71 -16.00
C ASN A 331 -0.42 -13.47 -15.99
N TYR A 332 0.89 -13.63 -15.83
CA TYR A 332 1.85 -12.52 -15.92
C TYR A 332 3.26 -13.01 -16.30
N CYS A 333 4.16 -12.09 -16.64
CA CYS A 333 5.58 -12.38 -16.80
C CYS A 333 6.38 -11.65 -15.71
N LEU A 334 7.45 -12.29 -15.22
CA LEU A 334 8.40 -11.71 -14.28
C LEU A 334 9.72 -11.41 -14.98
N GLU A 335 10.29 -10.27 -14.62
CA GLU A 335 11.58 -9.78 -15.10
C GLU A 335 12.56 -9.58 -13.96
N TYR A 336 13.82 -9.90 -14.22
CA TYR A 336 14.93 -9.70 -13.30
C TYR A 336 15.78 -8.49 -13.68
N PHE A 337 15.92 -7.54 -12.76
CA PHE A 337 16.70 -6.32 -12.88
C PHE A 337 17.92 -6.39 -11.94
N PRO A 338 19.09 -6.84 -12.41
CA PRO A 338 20.24 -7.12 -11.53
C PRO A 338 20.78 -5.89 -10.80
N GLN A 339 20.63 -4.69 -11.37
CA GLN A 339 21.14 -3.43 -10.82
C GLN A 339 20.14 -2.73 -9.87
N ALA A 340 18.93 -3.28 -9.70
CA ALA A 340 17.95 -2.71 -8.78
C ALA A 340 18.25 -3.06 -7.31
N ALA A 341 17.70 -2.26 -6.41
CA ALA A 341 17.65 -2.58 -4.97
C ALA A 341 17.02 -3.98 -4.76
N PRO A 342 17.44 -4.77 -3.75
CA PRO A 342 17.05 -6.17 -3.60
C PRO A 342 15.56 -6.46 -3.73
N ASP A 343 14.71 -5.61 -3.15
CA ASP A 343 13.24 -5.68 -3.17
C ASP A 343 12.61 -5.28 -4.51
N GLN A 344 13.38 -4.62 -5.38
CA GLN A 344 12.97 -4.14 -6.69
C GLN A 344 13.60 -4.93 -7.84
N ARG A 345 14.30 -6.05 -7.55
CA ARG A 345 14.96 -6.86 -8.59
C ARG A 345 14.01 -7.71 -9.39
N VAL A 346 12.88 -8.11 -8.83
CA VAL A 346 11.84 -8.86 -9.55
C VAL A 346 10.63 -7.98 -9.72
N ARG A 347 10.17 -7.83 -10.96
CA ARG A 347 8.99 -7.01 -11.30
C ARG A 347 8.15 -7.69 -12.36
N LEU A 348 6.88 -7.35 -12.42
CA LEU A 348 6.02 -7.78 -13.52
C LEU A 348 6.39 -7.01 -14.80
N THR A 349 6.27 -7.68 -15.94
CA THR A 349 6.20 -7.01 -17.23
C THR A 349 4.92 -6.16 -17.30
N PRO A 350 4.97 -4.89 -17.78
CA PRO A 350 3.81 -4.01 -17.85
C PRO A 350 2.86 -4.37 -19.00
N LEU A 351 2.21 -5.54 -18.92
CA LEU A 351 1.38 -6.10 -19.99
C LEU A 351 0.00 -5.44 -20.09
N GLY A 352 -0.45 -4.72 -19.06
CA GLY A 352 -1.78 -4.09 -19.06
C GLY A 352 -1.93 -3.03 -20.14
N TYR A 353 -0.90 -2.23 -20.42
CA TYR A 353 -0.92 -1.26 -21.52
C TYR A 353 -1.11 -1.92 -22.89
N ARG A 354 -0.48 -3.08 -23.11
CA ARG A 354 -0.61 -3.82 -24.36
C ARG A 354 -2.02 -4.42 -24.50
N TYR A 355 -2.55 -4.94 -23.41
CA TYR A 355 -3.91 -5.45 -23.35
C TYR A 355 -4.94 -4.36 -23.66
N LEU A 356 -4.82 -3.19 -23.01
CA LEU A 356 -5.69 -2.03 -23.21
C LEU A 356 -5.75 -1.62 -24.69
N GLN A 357 -4.58 -1.55 -25.33
CA GLN A 357 -4.49 -1.24 -26.76
C GLN A 357 -5.12 -2.32 -27.64
N MET A 358 -4.83 -3.60 -27.38
CA MET A 358 -5.38 -4.73 -28.13
C MET A 358 -6.91 -4.81 -28.01
N ALA A 359 -7.44 -4.59 -26.81
CA ALA A 359 -8.87 -4.70 -26.50
C ALA A 359 -9.66 -3.43 -26.86
N GLY A 360 -9.00 -2.34 -27.25
CA GLY A 360 -9.66 -1.06 -27.55
C GLY A 360 -10.33 -0.42 -26.34
N ILE A 361 -9.81 -0.69 -25.14
CA ILE A 361 -10.33 -0.14 -23.88
C ILE A 361 -9.84 1.31 -23.74
N PRO A 362 -10.70 2.28 -23.40
CA PRO A 362 -10.25 3.64 -23.13
C PRO A 362 -9.29 3.68 -21.93
N ALA A 363 -8.15 4.32 -22.10
CA ALA A 363 -7.26 4.62 -20.99
C ALA A 363 -7.84 5.72 -20.10
N LEU A 364 -7.47 5.73 -18.83
CA LEU A 364 -7.71 6.88 -17.97
C LEU A 364 -7.01 8.11 -18.58
N ASP A 365 -7.76 9.20 -18.73
CA ASP A 365 -7.29 10.47 -19.31
C ASP A 365 -6.33 11.19 -18.34
N SER A 366 -5.15 10.61 -18.06
CA SER A 366 -4.03 11.30 -17.42
C SER A 366 -2.76 10.44 -17.31
N ARG A 367 -1.96 10.39 -18.40
CA ARG A 367 -0.49 10.59 -18.36
C ARG A 367 0.14 10.59 -19.77
N PRO A 368 1.28 11.30 -19.97
CA PRO A 368 1.93 11.43 -21.27
C PRO A 368 2.51 10.08 -21.72
N SER A 369 2.37 9.78 -23.01
CA SER A 369 2.93 8.60 -23.67
C SER A 369 4.40 8.37 -23.30
N VAL A 370 4.66 7.35 -22.49
CA VAL A 370 6.00 6.72 -22.40
C VAL A 370 6.14 5.61 -23.46
N LEU A 371 5.08 5.36 -24.25
CA LEU A 371 5.08 4.45 -25.40
C LEU A 371 5.62 5.13 -26.66
N ALA A 372 6.90 5.51 -26.63
CA ALA A 372 7.66 5.79 -27.83
C ALA A 372 9.14 5.46 -27.60
N SER A 373 9.47 4.16 -27.52
CA SER A 373 10.66 3.56 -28.13
C SER A 373 10.96 2.21 -27.46
N SER A 374 10.42 1.14 -28.03
CA SER A 374 11.01 -0.20 -27.91
C SER A 374 10.58 -1.03 -29.11
N ALA A 375 10.96 -0.53 -30.30
CA ALA A 375 11.14 -1.41 -31.45
C ALA A 375 12.63 -1.79 -31.49
N PRO A 376 12.99 -3.09 -31.61
CA PRO A 376 14.38 -3.53 -31.50
C PRO A 376 15.14 -3.24 -32.80
N ALA A 377 16.32 -2.62 -32.69
CA ALA A 377 17.32 -2.63 -33.74
C ALA A 377 18.38 -3.68 -33.38
N LEU A 378 18.71 -4.57 -34.34
CA LEU A 378 19.74 -5.61 -34.18
C LEU A 378 21.10 -5.01 -33.82
N PRO A 379 21.89 -5.63 -32.91
CA PRO A 379 23.27 -5.23 -32.67
C PRO A 379 24.25 -5.91 -33.62
N THR A 380 25.20 -5.14 -34.14
CA THR A 380 26.49 -5.59 -34.67
C THR A 380 27.57 -5.38 -33.59
N PRO A 381 28.66 -6.18 -33.56
CA PRO A 381 29.38 -6.46 -32.33
C PRO A 381 30.61 -5.58 -32.03
N ALA A 382 30.76 -5.33 -30.72
CA ALA A 382 31.97 -5.33 -29.86
C ALA A 382 33.18 -4.42 -30.15
N GLU A 383 33.53 -3.62 -29.14
CA GLU A 383 34.88 -3.32 -28.61
C GLU A 383 34.69 -2.30 -27.46
N GLU A 384 35.29 -2.30 -26.28
CA GLU A 384 36.11 -3.22 -25.48
C GLU A 384 36.20 -2.55 -24.10
N ALA A 385 36.10 -3.34 -23.03
CA ALA A 385 36.07 -2.87 -21.66
C ALA A 385 37.48 -2.53 -21.14
N ALA A 386 37.63 -1.38 -20.48
CA ALA A 386 38.78 -1.10 -19.62
C ALA A 386 38.32 -1.08 -18.16
N ALA A 387 38.72 -2.12 -17.42
CA ALA A 387 38.51 -2.28 -16.00
C ALA A 387 39.46 -1.39 -15.18
N GLN A 388 38.97 -0.83 -14.06
CA GLN A 388 39.80 -0.26 -13.00
C GLN A 388 39.67 -1.10 -11.72
N PRO A 389 40.73 -1.18 -10.88
CA PRO A 389 40.83 -2.15 -9.79
C PRO A 389 40.04 -1.73 -8.53
N PRO A 390 39.68 -2.69 -7.66
CA PRO A 390 38.84 -2.45 -6.49
C PRO A 390 39.61 -1.74 -5.36
N GLN A 391 39.00 -0.70 -4.78
CA GLN A 391 39.47 -0.05 -3.56
C GLN A 391 38.92 -0.77 -2.31
N GLU A 392 39.82 -0.99 -1.36
CA GLU A 392 39.64 -1.66 -0.08
C GLU A 392 38.49 -1.07 0.76
N ALA A 393 37.60 -1.95 1.21
CA ALA A 393 36.58 -1.64 2.20
C ALA A 393 37.19 -1.68 3.61
N VAL A 394 37.17 -0.53 4.30
CA VAL A 394 37.53 -0.41 5.71
C VAL A 394 36.39 -0.95 6.57
N SER A 395 36.67 -2.00 7.33
CA SER A 395 35.77 -2.61 8.31
C SER A 395 35.62 -1.75 9.57
N VAL A 396 34.39 -1.34 9.89
CA VAL A 396 34.01 -0.78 11.20
C VAL A 396 33.37 -1.91 12.02
N PRO A 397 33.74 -2.12 13.31
CA PRO A 397 33.19 -3.20 14.10
C PRO A 397 31.76 -2.88 14.53
N VAL A 398 30.85 -3.84 14.33
CA VAL A 398 29.46 -3.80 14.80
C VAL A 398 29.43 -4.27 16.25
N THR A 399 29.15 -3.33 17.16
CA THR A 399 28.82 -3.64 18.55
C THR A 399 27.40 -4.18 18.60
N ALA A 400 27.23 -5.37 19.18
CA ALA A 400 25.93 -6.02 19.36
C ALA A 400 25.03 -5.16 20.29
N ILE A 401 23.90 -4.70 19.75
CA ILE A 401 22.79 -4.17 20.54
C ILE A 401 21.79 -5.31 20.73
N GLU A 402 21.58 -5.61 22.00
CA GLU A 402 20.65 -6.58 22.55
C GLU A 402 19.22 -6.29 22.08
N ALA A 403 18.52 -7.32 21.59
CA ALA A 403 17.19 -7.22 21.00
C ALA A 403 16.15 -6.82 22.05
N PRO A 404 15.26 -5.85 21.77
CA PRO A 404 14.08 -5.63 22.60
C PRO A 404 13.09 -6.79 22.38
N ALA A 405 12.54 -7.31 23.49
CA ALA A 405 11.45 -8.28 23.46
C ALA A 405 10.24 -7.70 22.69
N PRO A 406 9.52 -8.53 21.90
CA PRO A 406 8.41 -8.06 21.10
C PRO A 406 7.26 -7.56 21.99
N PRO A 407 6.62 -6.43 21.66
CA PRO A 407 5.36 -6.05 22.28
C PRO A 407 4.29 -7.10 21.94
N SER A 408 3.42 -7.38 22.89
CA SER A 408 2.25 -8.25 22.73
C SER A 408 1.22 -7.56 21.81
N SER A 409 1.46 -7.55 20.51
CA SER A 409 0.46 -7.20 19.50
C SER A 409 -0.15 -8.47 18.92
N GLU A 410 -1.47 -8.47 18.77
CA GLU A 410 -2.21 -9.51 18.07
C GLU A 410 -1.69 -9.59 16.62
N VAL A 411 -1.40 -10.79 16.12
CA VAL A 411 -0.81 -11.00 14.79
C VAL A 411 -1.78 -11.75 13.88
N THR A 412 -1.74 -11.43 12.58
CA THR A 412 -2.44 -12.16 11.53
C THR A 412 -1.45 -13.07 10.82
N LEU A 413 -1.73 -14.38 10.82
CA LEU A 413 -1.02 -15.38 10.03
C LEU A 413 -1.76 -15.58 8.70
N ARG A 414 -1.01 -15.71 7.59
CA ARG A 414 -1.54 -16.18 6.30
C ARG A 414 -0.62 -17.25 5.76
N ILE A 415 -1.22 -18.29 5.18
CA ILE A 415 -0.49 -19.39 4.56
C ILE A 415 -0.88 -19.58 3.10
N SER A 416 0.04 -20.08 2.31
CA SER A 416 -0.24 -20.58 0.96
C SER A 416 0.61 -21.81 0.66
N ARG A 417 0.08 -22.67 -0.19
CA ARG A 417 0.77 -23.84 -0.72
C ARG A 417 1.28 -23.50 -2.12
N GLN A 418 2.49 -23.93 -2.45
CA GLN A 418 3.06 -23.74 -3.79
C GLN A 418 2.26 -24.47 -4.87
N PHE A 419 1.96 -25.76 -4.65
CA PHE A 419 1.13 -26.57 -5.53
C PHE A 419 -0.12 -27.08 -4.82
N ALA A 420 -1.24 -27.16 -5.54
CA ALA A 420 -2.46 -27.81 -5.07
C ALA A 420 -2.37 -29.35 -5.21
N GLU A 421 -1.60 -29.81 -6.19
CA GLU A 421 -1.35 -31.22 -6.49
C GLU A 421 0.15 -31.45 -6.71
N ILE A 422 0.71 -32.52 -6.15
CA ILE A 422 2.11 -32.91 -6.34
C ILE A 422 2.25 -34.40 -6.68
N PRO A 423 3.29 -34.81 -7.43
CA PRO A 423 3.64 -36.22 -7.58
C PRO A 423 4.09 -36.84 -6.26
N PRO A 424 4.06 -38.18 -6.10
CA PRO A 424 4.46 -38.86 -4.85
C PRO A 424 5.90 -38.56 -4.39
N ASP A 425 6.82 -38.28 -5.32
CA ASP A 425 8.20 -37.86 -5.06
C ASP A 425 8.37 -36.33 -5.10
N GLY A 426 7.28 -35.60 -5.26
CA GLY A 426 7.22 -34.15 -5.31
C GLY A 426 7.56 -33.51 -3.98
N THR A 427 8.19 -32.34 -4.05
CA THR A 427 8.41 -31.48 -2.88
C THR A 427 7.34 -30.40 -2.86
N GLN A 428 6.61 -30.30 -1.76
CA GLN A 428 5.66 -29.21 -1.53
C GLN A 428 6.35 -28.08 -0.77
N VAL A 429 6.09 -26.83 -1.11
CA VAL A 429 6.48 -25.68 -0.28
C VAL A 429 5.25 -25.02 0.33
N ILE A 430 5.33 -24.73 1.62
CA ILE A 430 4.35 -23.97 2.39
C ILE A 430 4.96 -22.60 2.66
N HIS A 431 4.28 -21.54 2.22
CA HIS A 431 4.67 -20.16 2.47
C HIS A 431 3.80 -19.59 3.57
N LEU A 432 4.39 -18.73 4.40
CA LEU A 432 3.72 -18.09 5.50
C LEU A 432 4.13 -16.63 5.61
N THR A 433 3.14 -15.80 5.89
CA THR A 433 3.28 -14.34 6.04
C THR A 433 2.62 -13.91 7.33
N ILE A 434 3.32 -13.10 8.11
CA ILE A 434 2.89 -12.64 9.43
C ILE A 434 2.93 -11.12 9.45
N HIS A 435 1.79 -10.52 9.78
CA HIS A 435 1.65 -9.08 9.99
C HIS A 435 1.01 -8.79 11.35
N GLN A 436 1.23 -7.61 11.90
CA GLN A 436 0.45 -7.14 13.04
C GLN A 436 -1.00 -6.91 12.61
N ALA A 437 -1.96 -7.27 13.47
CA ALA A 437 -3.39 -7.17 13.15
C ALA A 437 -3.86 -5.71 13.03
N VAL A 438 -3.18 -4.78 13.71
CA VAL A 438 -3.61 -3.37 13.84
C VAL A 438 -3.20 -2.53 12.62
N ASP A 439 -1.95 -2.65 12.18
CA ASP A 439 -1.34 -1.76 11.19
C ASP A 439 -0.75 -2.50 9.98
N LEU A 440 -0.91 -3.82 9.94
CA LEU A 440 -0.39 -4.71 8.90
C LEU A 440 1.14 -4.66 8.72
N GLN A 441 1.88 -4.16 9.71
CA GLN A 441 3.34 -4.16 9.64
C GLN A 441 3.89 -5.59 9.67
N PRO A 442 4.91 -5.91 8.84
CA PRO A 442 5.53 -7.23 8.83
C PRO A 442 6.20 -7.55 10.17
N VAL A 443 5.97 -8.76 10.67
CA VAL A 443 6.57 -9.23 11.93
C VAL A 443 7.71 -10.19 11.63
N SER A 444 8.94 -9.69 11.78
CA SER A 444 10.16 -10.48 11.58
C SER A 444 10.53 -11.34 12.79
N SER A 445 11.39 -12.35 12.56
CA SER A 445 11.96 -13.23 13.57
C SER A 445 10.95 -14.08 14.36
N VAL A 446 9.79 -14.35 13.77
CA VAL A 446 8.76 -15.22 14.35
C VAL A 446 8.87 -16.62 13.74
N GLN A 447 8.89 -17.64 14.59
CA GLN A 447 8.92 -19.04 14.18
C GLN A 447 7.51 -19.65 14.28
N ALA A 448 7.11 -20.38 13.23
CA ALA A 448 5.84 -21.10 13.20
C ALA A 448 6.05 -22.61 13.35
N SER A 449 5.10 -23.27 13.99
CA SER A 449 4.99 -24.73 13.97
C SER A 449 4.12 -25.18 12.80
N ILE A 450 4.45 -26.32 12.21
CA ILE A 450 3.69 -26.92 11.11
C ILE A 450 3.36 -28.36 11.50
N SER A 451 2.09 -28.76 11.43
CA SER A 451 1.67 -30.15 11.54
C SER A 451 1.08 -30.63 10.23
N LEU A 452 1.57 -31.75 9.70
CA LEU A 452 1.02 -32.41 8.53
C LEU A 452 0.16 -33.61 8.98
N ASP A 453 -1.10 -33.64 8.58
CA ASP A 453 -1.98 -34.78 8.73
C ASP A 453 -1.85 -35.70 7.51
N THR A 454 -1.25 -36.86 7.73
CA THR A 454 -1.01 -37.88 6.69
C THR A 454 -1.78 -39.15 7.02
N PRO A 455 -2.08 -40.01 6.02
CA PRO A 455 -2.66 -41.33 6.26
C PRO A 455 -1.85 -42.20 7.25
N ASN A 456 -0.55 -41.94 7.37
CA ASN A 456 0.37 -42.67 8.24
C ASN A 456 0.51 -42.03 9.64
N GLY A 457 -0.22 -40.94 9.91
CA GLY A 457 -0.21 -40.18 11.16
C GLY A 457 0.26 -38.73 11.00
N LEU A 458 0.29 -38.01 12.12
CA LEU A 458 0.73 -36.61 12.17
C LEU A 458 2.25 -36.49 12.16
N ILE A 459 2.78 -35.54 11.37
CA ILE A 459 4.19 -35.19 11.33
C ILE A 459 4.35 -33.72 11.71
N TYR A 460 5.32 -33.41 12.57
CA TYR A 460 5.56 -32.04 13.05
C TYR A 460 6.88 -31.46 12.54
N TYR A 461 6.83 -30.21 12.12
CA TYR A 461 7.96 -29.41 11.65
C TYR A 461 7.93 -28.01 12.26
N TYR A 462 9.04 -27.30 12.11
CA TYR A 462 9.14 -25.87 12.38
C TYR A 462 9.59 -25.14 11.13
N ALA A 463 8.87 -24.08 10.77
CA ALA A 463 9.32 -23.20 9.72
C ALA A 463 10.58 -22.44 10.16
N PRO A 464 11.42 -21.98 9.20
CA PRO A 464 12.42 -20.96 9.51
C PRO A 464 11.76 -19.69 10.10
N PRO A 465 12.47 -18.91 10.93
CA PRO A 465 11.95 -17.63 11.40
C PRO A 465 11.64 -16.68 10.24
N THR A 466 10.59 -15.86 10.37
CA THR A 466 10.24 -14.86 9.36
C THR A 466 11.36 -13.85 9.14
N ASN A 467 11.56 -13.44 7.88
CA ASN A 467 12.52 -12.40 7.52
C ASN A 467 11.99 -10.99 7.84
N ALA A 468 12.75 -9.94 7.48
CA ALA A 468 12.39 -8.54 7.70
C ALA A 468 11.05 -8.11 7.07
N SER A 469 10.56 -8.85 6.07
CA SER A 469 9.26 -8.63 5.43
C SER A 469 8.15 -9.48 6.05
N GLY A 470 8.38 -10.13 7.19
CA GLY A 470 7.40 -10.94 7.90
C GLY A 470 7.09 -12.27 7.22
N ARG A 471 7.99 -12.78 6.37
CA ARG A 471 7.74 -13.97 5.54
C ARG A 471 8.73 -15.10 5.80
N ALA A 472 8.25 -16.34 5.71
CA ALA A 472 9.09 -17.53 5.69
C ALA A 472 8.46 -18.61 4.79
N SER A 473 9.29 -19.57 4.38
CA SER A 473 8.89 -20.69 3.52
C SER A 473 9.46 -21.98 4.09
N PHE A 474 8.69 -23.05 4.03
CA PHE A 474 9.09 -24.38 4.47
C PHE A 474 8.87 -25.39 3.35
N ALA A 475 9.95 -26.06 2.92
CA ALA A 475 9.87 -27.18 1.98
C ALA A 475 9.56 -28.46 2.75
N VAL A 476 8.37 -29.02 2.51
CA VAL A 476 7.94 -30.29 3.05
C VAL A 476 8.79 -31.40 2.41
N PRO A 477 9.53 -32.17 3.20
CA PRO A 477 10.29 -33.32 2.68
C PRO A 477 9.35 -34.32 1.99
N PRO A 478 9.79 -35.01 0.92
CA PRO A 478 9.01 -36.08 0.31
C PRO A 478 8.57 -37.11 1.36
N ILE A 479 7.27 -37.42 1.38
CA ILE A 479 6.68 -38.33 2.38
C ILE A 479 6.63 -39.72 1.77
N GLU A 480 7.46 -40.63 2.28
CA GLU A 480 7.50 -42.01 1.79
C GLU A 480 6.20 -42.78 2.10
N GLY A 481 5.79 -43.64 1.17
CA GLY A 481 4.66 -44.55 1.37
C GLY A 481 3.27 -43.89 1.29
N ILE A 482 3.16 -42.71 0.67
CA ILE A 482 1.87 -42.08 0.39
C ILE A 482 1.32 -42.58 -0.95
N GLU A 483 0.09 -43.11 -0.92
CA GLU A 483 -0.60 -43.58 -2.12
C GLU A 483 -1.11 -42.40 -2.96
N SER A 484 -1.13 -42.56 -4.29
CA SER A 484 -1.76 -41.59 -5.19
C SER A 484 -3.24 -41.44 -4.85
N GLY A 485 -3.74 -40.21 -4.84
CA GLY A 485 -5.08 -39.84 -4.38
C GLY A 485 -5.15 -39.44 -2.90
N SER A 486 -4.04 -39.50 -2.16
CA SER A 486 -4.01 -39.07 -0.75
C SER A 486 -4.08 -37.55 -0.62
N VAL A 487 -4.94 -37.06 0.27
CA VAL A 487 -4.97 -35.66 0.68
C VAL A 487 -4.11 -35.50 1.92
N ILE A 488 -3.13 -34.60 1.87
CA ILE A 488 -2.31 -34.24 3.02
C ILE A 488 -2.86 -32.93 3.58
N GLY A 489 -3.41 -32.98 4.79
CA GLY A 489 -3.81 -31.78 5.54
C GLY A 489 -2.59 -31.14 6.20
N PHE A 490 -2.59 -29.83 6.39
CA PHE A 490 -1.57 -29.18 7.20
C PHE A 490 -2.11 -27.99 7.98
N ASP A 491 -1.63 -27.82 9.20
CA ASP A 491 -1.87 -26.65 10.03
C ASP A 491 -0.55 -25.92 10.26
N VAL A 492 -0.61 -24.59 10.23
CA VAL A 492 0.50 -23.72 10.61
C VAL A 492 0.05 -22.88 11.79
N CYS A 493 0.75 -22.97 12.91
CA CYS A 493 0.37 -22.31 14.15
C CYS A 493 1.49 -21.43 14.71
N LEU A 494 1.10 -20.24 15.17
CA LEU A 494 1.94 -19.31 15.93
C LEU A 494 1.56 -19.36 17.41
N GLU A 495 2.55 -19.62 18.25
CA GLU A 495 2.42 -19.52 19.70
C GLU A 495 2.46 -18.03 20.11
N GLN A 496 1.42 -17.56 20.81
CA GLN A 496 1.36 -16.19 21.33
C GLN A 496 1.63 -16.18 22.83
N ALA A 497 2.36 -15.16 23.29
CA ALA A 497 2.63 -14.98 24.72
C ALA A 497 1.33 -14.60 25.47
N GLY A 498 0.72 -15.58 26.13
CA GLY A 498 -0.45 -15.38 27.00
C GLY A 498 -1.83 -15.48 26.31
N GLY A 499 -1.90 -15.98 25.07
CA GLY A 499 -3.13 -16.15 24.28
C GLY A 499 -3.30 -17.55 23.68
N ALA A 500 -4.40 -17.77 22.96
CA ALA A 500 -4.58 -18.98 22.14
C ALA A 500 -3.69 -18.90 20.88
N PRO A 501 -3.18 -20.02 20.36
CA PRO A 501 -2.35 -20.01 19.16
C PRO A 501 -3.15 -19.54 17.95
N VAL A 502 -2.51 -18.75 17.08
CA VAL A 502 -3.10 -18.33 15.79
C VAL A 502 -2.73 -19.39 14.77
N CYS A 503 -3.73 -20.13 14.30
CA CYS A 503 -3.54 -21.24 13.37
C CYS A 503 -4.28 -21.00 12.05
N GLU A 504 -3.62 -21.34 10.95
CA GLU A 504 -4.21 -21.39 9.62
C GLU A 504 -4.11 -22.81 9.05
N HIS A 505 -5.13 -23.23 8.33
CA HIS A 505 -5.26 -24.59 7.80
C HIS A 505 -5.18 -24.63 6.27
N GLY A 506 -4.53 -25.66 5.74
CA GLY A 506 -4.45 -25.94 4.32
C GLY A 506 -4.41 -27.44 4.04
N SER A 507 -4.42 -27.80 2.76
CA SER A 507 -4.20 -29.19 2.33
C SER A 507 -3.50 -29.22 0.98
N TYR A 508 -3.09 -30.38 0.48
CA TYR A 508 -2.73 -30.59 -0.92
C TYR A 508 -2.95 -32.06 -1.30
N LEU A 509 -3.09 -32.34 -2.58
CA LEU A 509 -3.34 -33.68 -3.10
C LEU A 509 -2.05 -34.30 -3.65
N VAL A 510 -1.82 -35.58 -3.37
CA VAL A 510 -0.74 -36.36 -3.98
C VAL A 510 -1.31 -37.13 -5.17
N MET A 511 -0.87 -36.85 -6.39
CA MET A 511 -1.37 -37.48 -7.63
C MET A 511 -0.22 -37.82 -8.58
N GLN A 512 -0.28 -39.02 -9.19
CA GLN A 512 0.67 -39.46 -10.22
C GLN A 512 0.55 -38.72 -11.55
#